data_AF-A0A3N5ZDC2-F1
#
_entry.id   AF-A0A3N5ZDC2-F1
#
_cell.length_a   1.000
_cell.length_b   1.000
_cell.length_c   1.000
_cell.angle_alpha   90.00
_cell.angle_beta   90.00
_cell.angle_gamma   90.00
#
_symmetry.space_group_name_H-M   'P 1'
#
loop_
_entity.id
_entity.type
_entity.pdbx_description
1 polymer ?
#
loop_
_entity_poly.entity_id
_entity_poly.type
_entity_poly.pdbx_seq_one_letter_code
_entity_poly.pdbx_strand_id
1 'polypeptide(L)'
;MTTSPTPADLGFSMPAEWLRHDATWLAWPKDPVTWPDRVPLAQSIFLQMITLLSAQERVELLVDDAATEAVVLDRLKKMAVNRSNLRFHHIPTVDSWIRDYGPNFLLRDQGGSVELAFNHWIFNAWGGKYEELRKDTD
;
A
#
# COMPACT_ATOMS: atom_id res chain seq x y z
N MET A 1 -7.62 -35.43 3.21
CA MET A 1 -7.31 -34.04 2.82
C MET A 1 -5.96 -33.69 3.42
N THR A 2 -4.94 -33.47 2.60
CA THR A 2 -3.65 -32.97 3.10
C THR A 2 -3.81 -31.49 3.38
N THR A 3 -3.75 -31.09 4.65
CA THR A 3 -3.72 -29.68 5.03
C THR A 3 -2.41 -29.08 4.53
N SER A 4 -2.49 -28.06 3.69
CA SER A 4 -1.30 -27.29 3.31
C SER A 4 -0.66 -26.69 4.57
N PRO A 5 0.67 -26.63 4.65
CA PRO A 5 1.34 -26.03 5.81
C PRO A 5 0.98 -24.54 5.93
N THR A 6 0.76 -24.08 7.16
CA THR A 6 0.54 -22.65 7.43
C THR A 6 1.86 -21.87 7.32
N PRO A 7 1.84 -20.54 7.20
CA PRO A 7 3.06 -19.74 7.24
C PRO A 7 3.88 -19.98 8.51
N ALA A 8 3.21 -20.16 9.66
CA ALA A 8 3.88 -20.47 10.92
C ALA A 8 4.59 -21.84 10.90
N ASP A 9 3.98 -22.88 10.31
CA ASP A 9 4.60 -24.20 10.13
C ASP A 9 5.85 -24.12 9.23
N LEU A 10 5.88 -23.15 8.32
CA LEU A 10 7.01 -22.88 7.44
C LEU A 10 8.05 -21.94 8.08
N GLY A 11 7.82 -21.43 9.30
CA GLY A 11 8.73 -20.53 10.01
C GLY A 11 8.61 -19.05 9.64
N PHE A 12 7.53 -18.65 8.97
CA PHE A 12 7.24 -17.25 8.69
C PHE A 12 6.50 -16.58 9.85
N SER A 13 6.77 -15.29 10.06
CA SER A 13 6.06 -14.46 11.03
C SER A 13 5.86 -13.03 10.51
N MET A 14 4.79 -12.38 10.96
CA MET A 14 4.56 -10.95 10.69
C MET A 14 5.48 -10.13 11.62
N PRO A 15 6.39 -9.31 11.08
CA PRO A 15 7.22 -8.44 11.90
C PRO A 15 6.38 -7.36 12.58
N ALA A 16 6.81 -6.90 13.75
CA ALA A 16 6.21 -5.75 14.40
C ALA A 16 6.49 -4.46 13.59
N GLU A 17 5.53 -3.54 13.56
CA GLU A 17 5.57 -2.32 12.74
C GLU A 17 6.66 -1.31 13.15
N TRP A 18 7.30 -1.48 14.32
CA TRP A 18 8.44 -0.64 14.72
C TRP A 18 9.80 -1.21 14.27
N LEU A 19 9.82 -2.39 13.65
CA LEU A 19 11.04 -2.93 13.05
C LEU A 19 11.39 -2.16 11.77
N ARG A 20 12.64 -2.29 11.34
CA ARG A 20 13.12 -1.58 10.15
C ARG A 20 12.32 -2.01 8.91
N HIS A 21 11.80 -1.03 8.18
CA HIS A 21 11.10 -1.25 6.92
C HIS A 21 12.03 -1.09 5.72
N ASP A 22 11.68 -1.74 4.61
CA ASP A 22 12.25 -1.46 3.28
C ASP A 22 11.44 -0.38 2.53
N ALA A 23 10.12 -0.34 2.75
CA ALA A 23 9.22 0.65 2.17
C ALA A 23 7.86 0.74 2.90
N THR A 24 7.18 1.88 2.72
CA THR A 24 5.74 2.04 2.99
C THR A 24 4.95 2.05 1.69
N TRP A 25 3.85 1.29 1.65
CA TRP A 25 2.94 1.22 0.52
C TRP A 25 1.73 2.13 0.74
N LEU A 26 1.33 2.87 -0.30
CA LEU A 26 0.16 3.74 -0.30
C LEU A 26 -0.67 3.49 -1.57
N ALA A 27 -1.99 3.62 -1.49
CA ALA A 27 -2.88 3.65 -2.64
C ALA A 27 -3.46 5.07 -2.81
N TRP A 28 -3.36 5.62 -4.03
CA TRP A 28 -3.73 7.01 -4.28
C TRP A 28 -5.24 7.27 -4.04
N PRO A 29 -5.61 8.27 -3.21
CA PRO A 29 -7.01 8.53 -2.89
C PRO A 29 -7.72 9.23 -4.05
N LYS A 30 -8.75 8.58 -4.57
CA LYS A 30 -9.53 9.07 -5.71
C LYS A 30 -11.03 8.80 -5.61
N ASP A 31 -11.43 7.88 -4.75
CA ASP A 31 -12.82 7.46 -4.65
C ASP A 31 -13.69 8.48 -3.87
N PRO A 32 -14.73 9.05 -4.51
CA PRO A 32 -15.65 9.97 -3.84
C PRO A 32 -16.62 9.28 -2.88
N VAL A 33 -16.81 7.95 -2.94
CA VAL A 33 -17.63 7.24 -1.94
C VAL A 33 -16.92 7.24 -0.59
N THR A 34 -15.62 6.95 -0.57
CA THR A 34 -14.78 7.05 0.63
C THR A 34 -14.50 8.49 1.03
N TRP A 35 -14.31 9.40 0.06
CA TRP A 35 -14.02 10.82 0.33
C TRP A 35 -15.07 11.80 -0.27
N PRO A 36 -16.32 11.83 0.22
CA PRO A 36 -17.37 12.70 -0.32
C PRO A 36 -16.98 14.18 -0.28
N ASP A 37 -16.97 14.83 -1.45
CA ASP A 37 -16.55 16.22 -1.68
C ASP A 37 -15.13 16.57 -1.16
N ARG A 38 -14.32 15.54 -0.84
CA ARG A 38 -13.05 15.69 -0.11
C ARG A 38 -11.87 15.02 -0.80
N VAL A 39 -12.05 14.40 -1.97
CA VAL A 39 -10.95 13.81 -2.75
C VAL A 39 -9.76 14.76 -2.90
N PRO A 40 -9.91 16.05 -3.27
CA PRO A 40 -8.76 16.96 -3.37
C PRO A 40 -8.04 17.19 -2.04
N LEU A 41 -8.77 17.19 -0.91
CA LEU A 41 -8.21 17.32 0.42
C LEU A 41 -7.44 16.05 0.82
N ALA A 42 -8.03 14.88 0.62
CA ALA A 42 -7.39 13.59 0.86
C ALA A 42 -6.08 13.48 0.06
N GLN A 43 -6.10 13.80 -1.23
CA GLN A 43 -4.90 13.83 -2.06
C GLN A 43 -3.83 14.80 -1.52
N SER A 44 -4.24 15.97 -1.03
CA SER A 44 -3.30 16.95 -0.46
C SER A 44 -2.65 16.45 0.84
N ILE A 45 -3.36 15.65 1.63
CA ILE A 45 -2.83 14.97 2.81
C ILE A 45 -1.87 13.85 2.38
N PHE A 46 -2.23 13.04 1.38
CA PHE A 46 -1.36 11.99 0.86
C PHE A 46 -0.04 12.53 0.31
N LEU A 47 -0.05 13.67 -0.37
CA LEU A 47 1.18 14.33 -0.81
C LEU A 47 2.08 14.76 0.36
N GLN A 48 1.50 15.21 1.47
CA GLN A 48 2.25 15.52 2.69
C GLN A 48 2.83 14.24 3.30
N MET A 49 2.05 13.16 3.39
CA MET A 49 2.53 11.86 3.86
C MET A 49 3.70 11.34 2.99
N ILE A 50 3.56 11.36 1.66
CA ILE A 50 4.63 10.97 0.73
C ILE A 50 5.89 11.81 0.96
N THR A 51 5.74 13.12 1.15
CA THR A 51 6.88 14.02 1.40
C THR A 51 7.61 13.62 2.68
N LEU A 52 6.89 13.36 3.77
CA LEU A 52 7.46 12.98 5.06
C LEU A 52 8.07 11.57 5.03
N LEU A 53 7.37 10.59 4.46
CA LEU A 53 7.82 9.20 4.37
C LEU A 53 9.06 9.08 3.48
N SER A 54 9.06 9.72 2.31
CA SER A 54 10.18 9.65 1.36
C SER A 54 11.51 10.17 1.94
N ALA A 55 11.45 11.04 2.95
CA ALA A 55 12.64 11.52 3.64
C ALA A 55 13.30 10.44 4.53
N GLN A 56 12.55 9.40 4.92
CA GLN A 56 13.00 8.35 5.84
C GLN A 56 13.20 7.00 5.15
N GLU A 57 12.28 6.64 4.25
CA GLU A 57 12.25 5.32 3.62
C GLU A 57 11.62 5.39 2.21
N ARG A 58 11.60 4.25 1.54
CA ARG A 58 10.99 4.15 0.22
C ARG A 58 9.45 4.19 0.32
N VAL A 59 8.81 4.87 -0.61
CA VAL A 59 7.37 4.94 -0.78
C VAL A 59 7.00 4.25 -2.09
N GLU A 60 6.18 3.23 -1.99
CA GLU A 60 5.61 2.49 -3.11
C GLU A 60 4.15 2.97 -3.28
N LEU A 61 3.88 3.78 -4.31
CA LEU A 61 2.57 4.39 -4.53
C LEU A 61 1.82 3.68 -5.67
N LEU A 62 0.66 3.10 -5.35
CA LEU A 62 -0.27 2.57 -6.34
C LEU A 62 -1.06 3.71 -6.97
N VAL A 63 -1.07 3.75 -8.30
CA VAL A 63 -1.88 4.66 -9.12
C VAL A 63 -2.52 3.85 -10.26
N ASP A 64 -3.60 4.36 -10.85
CA ASP A 64 -4.29 3.62 -11.93
C ASP A 64 -3.45 3.53 -13.20
N ASP A 65 -2.75 4.62 -13.52
CA ASP A 65 -2.09 4.79 -14.81
C ASP A 65 -1.02 5.89 -14.78
N ALA A 66 -0.33 6.03 -15.91
CA ALA A 66 0.68 7.05 -16.14
C ALA A 66 0.13 8.50 -16.10
N ALA A 67 -1.16 8.70 -16.41
CA ALA A 67 -1.77 10.03 -16.36
C ALA A 67 -1.93 10.49 -14.91
N THR A 68 -2.38 9.60 -14.03
CA THR A 68 -2.46 9.82 -12.59
C THR A 68 -1.08 10.05 -11.98
N GLU A 69 -0.09 9.24 -12.36
CA GLU A 69 1.31 9.46 -11.97
C GLU A 69 1.80 10.87 -12.34
N ALA A 70 1.57 11.30 -13.59
CA ALA A 70 2.00 12.62 -14.04
C ALA A 70 1.38 13.76 -13.21
N VAL A 71 0.10 13.65 -12.85
CA VAL A 71 -0.59 14.62 -11.98
C VAL A 71 0.02 14.64 -10.58
N VAL A 72 0.30 13.47 -10.00
CA VAL A 72 0.95 13.37 -8.68
C VAL A 72 2.35 14.01 -8.73
N LEU A 73 3.15 13.65 -9.73
CA LEU A 73 4.51 14.18 -9.93
C LEU A 73 4.53 15.69 -10.12
N ASP A 74 3.56 16.26 -10.84
CA ASP A 74 3.43 17.70 -11.03
C ASP A 74 3.14 18.42 -9.72
N ARG A 75 2.19 17.92 -8.92
CA ARG A 75 1.86 18.48 -7.61
C ARG A 75 3.03 18.40 -6.63
N LEU A 76 3.81 17.33 -6.70
CA LEU A 76 5.01 17.14 -5.89
C LEU A 76 6.17 18.07 -6.27
N LYS A 77 6.18 18.73 -7.45
CA LYS A 77 7.27 19.64 -7.85
C LYS A 77 7.52 20.78 -6.85
N LYS A 78 6.48 21.20 -6.13
CA LYS A 78 6.53 22.30 -5.16
C LYS A 78 6.80 21.82 -3.72
N MET A 79 7.07 20.54 -3.52
CA MET A 79 7.25 19.91 -2.21
C MET A 79 8.65 19.35 -2.08
N ALA A 80 9.18 19.32 -0.85
CA ALA A 80 10.51 18.78 -0.54
C ALA A 80 10.52 17.24 -0.51
N VAL A 81 10.06 16.61 -1.59
CA VAL A 81 9.98 15.15 -1.72
C VAL A 81 11.33 14.56 -2.14
N ASN A 82 11.74 13.47 -1.50
CA ASN A 82 12.90 12.70 -1.96
C ASN A 82 12.48 11.75 -3.10
N ARG A 83 12.68 12.20 -4.34
CA ARG A 83 12.24 11.46 -5.53
C ARG A 83 12.92 10.10 -5.72
N SER A 84 14.15 9.91 -5.23
CA SER A 84 14.81 8.59 -5.35
C SER A 84 14.18 7.53 -4.45
N ASN A 85 13.42 7.96 -3.44
CA ASN A 85 12.66 7.10 -2.54
C ASN A 85 11.19 6.96 -2.96
N LEU A 86 10.75 7.54 -4.08
CA LEU A 86 9.37 7.41 -4.55
C LEU A 86 9.31 6.52 -5.80
N ARG A 87 8.51 5.47 -5.74
CA ARG A 87 8.25 4.56 -6.86
C ARG A 87 6.76 4.44 -7.10
N PHE A 88 6.37 4.41 -8.37
CA PHE A 88 4.99 4.28 -8.80
C PHE A 88 4.74 2.87 -9.33
N HIS A 89 3.55 2.35 -9.04
CA HIS A 89 3.04 1.09 -9.59
C HIS A 89 1.70 1.36 -10.25
N HIS A 90 1.56 1.01 -11.52
CA HIS A 90 0.31 1.16 -12.28
C HIS A 90 -0.59 -0.04 -11.99
N ILE A 91 -1.15 -0.05 -10.78
CA ILE A 91 -2.05 -1.07 -10.27
C ILE A 91 -3.35 -0.35 -9.90
N PRO A 92 -4.42 -0.54 -10.69
CA PRO A 92 -5.70 0.06 -10.39
C PRO A 92 -6.22 -0.39 -9.03
N THR A 93 -6.72 0.57 -8.26
CA THR A 93 -7.34 0.38 -6.95
C THR A 93 -8.69 1.07 -6.94
N VAL A 94 -9.61 0.68 -6.08
CA VAL A 94 -10.84 1.42 -5.84
C VAL A 94 -10.62 2.38 -4.68
N ASP A 95 -10.20 1.87 -3.52
CA ASP A 95 -9.99 2.65 -2.32
C ASP A 95 -8.51 2.86 -1.96
N SER A 96 -8.27 3.86 -1.11
CA SER A 96 -6.99 4.24 -0.53
C SER A 96 -6.58 3.43 0.72
N TRP A 97 -7.43 2.54 1.24
CA TRP A 97 -7.18 1.77 2.47
C TRP A 97 -6.33 0.52 2.25
N ILE A 98 -5.15 0.68 1.64
CA ILE A 98 -4.20 -0.41 1.38
C ILE A 98 -3.77 -1.18 2.63
N ARG A 99 -3.98 -0.63 3.83
CA ARG A 99 -3.79 -1.35 5.09
C ARG A 99 -4.65 -2.62 5.17
N ASP A 100 -5.84 -2.61 4.58
CA ASP A 100 -6.85 -3.64 4.80
C ASP A 100 -6.84 -4.72 3.70
N TYR A 101 -6.51 -4.34 2.47
CA TYR A 101 -6.45 -5.27 1.31
C TYR A 101 -5.03 -5.52 0.81
N GLY A 102 -4.06 -4.70 1.21
CA GLY A 102 -2.68 -4.81 0.75
C GLY A 102 -1.94 -6.02 1.35
N PRO A 103 -0.72 -6.29 0.87
CA PRO A 103 0.05 -7.45 1.31
C PRO A 103 0.38 -7.35 2.81
N ASN A 104 -0.03 -8.36 3.56
CA ASN A 104 0.43 -8.55 4.93
C ASN A 104 1.75 -9.33 4.92
N PHE A 105 2.86 -8.61 4.88
CA PHE A 105 4.19 -9.20 4.73
C PHE A 105 4.60 -10.10 5.90
N LEU A 106 5.27 -11.20 5.56
CA LEU A 106 5.82 -12.18 6.48
C LEU A 106 7.30 -12.39 6.19
N LEU A 107 8.08 -12.57 7.25
CA LEU A 107 9.52 -12.79 7.16
C LEU A 107 9.90 -14.14 7.75
N ARG A 108 10.89 -14.79 7.14
CA ARG A 108 11.57 -15.98 7.64
C ARG A 108 13.08 -15.77 7.56
N ASP A 109 13.76 -15.87 8.69
CA ASP A 109 15.24 -15.85 8.74
C ASP A 109 15.79 -17.23 8.31
N GLN A 110 16.77 -17.22 7.40
CA GLN A 110 17.47 -18.41 6.92
C GLN A 110 18.97 -18.37 7.22
N GLY A 111 19.38 -17.79 8.35
CA GLY A 111 20.76 -17.84 8.82
C GLY A 111 21.72 -17.02 7.96
N GLY A 112 21.26 -15.85 7.49
CA GLY A 112 22.06 -14.94 6.66
C GLY A 112 21.28 -14.26 5.53
N SER A 113 20.08 -14.76 5.23
CA SER A 113 19.11 -14.13 4.34
C SER A 113 17.74 -14.05 5.01
N VAL A 114 16.95 -13.07 4.60
CA VAL A 114 15.54 -12.96 4.99
C VAL A 114 14.70 -13.30 3.76
N GLU A 115 13.85 -14.30 3.89
CA GLU A 115 12.85 -14.62 2.88
C GLU A 115 11.56 -13.84 3.15
N LEU A 116 10.97 -13.31 2.07
CA LEU A 116 9.75 -12.52 2.10
C LEU A 116 8.60 -13.36 1.53
N ALA A 117 7.50 -13.40 2.26
CA ALA A 117 6.20 -13.85 1.80
C ALA A 117 5.13 -12.82 2.18
N PHE A 118 3.88 -13.06 1.81
CA PHE A 118 2.75 -12.27 2.30
C PHE A 118 1.51 -13.15 2.44
N ASN A 119 0.64 -12.80 3.38
CA ASN A 119 -0.71 -13.32 3.42
C ASN A 119 -1.58 -12.52 2.45
N HIS A 120 -2.26 -13.23 1.53
CA HIS A 120 -3.33 -12.67 0.73
C HIS A 120 -4.67 -12.97 1.43
N TRP A 121 -5.09 -12.06 2.30
CA TRP A 121 -6.39 -12.16 2.96
C TRP A 121 -7.50 -11.83 1.97
N ILE A 122 -8.65 -12.50 2.10
CA ILE A 122 -9.84 -12.15 1.32
C ILE A 122 -10.39 -10.85 1.91
N PHE A 123 -10.31 -9.76 1.16
CA PHE A 123 -10.99 -8.51 1.46
C PHE A 123 -12.46 -8.58 1.00
N ASN A 124 -13.37 -7.90 1.70
CA ASN A 124 -14.79 -7.90 1.34
C ASN A 124 -15.48 -6.56 1.60
N ALA A 125 -14.73 -5.45 1.56
CA ALA A 125 -15.23 -4.11 1.83
C ALA A 125 -15.93 -3.99 3.21
N TRP A 126 -15.22 -4.43 4.25
CA TRP A 126 -15.62 -4.39 5.66
C TRP A 126 -17.00 -4.99 5.97
N GLY A 127 -17.21 -6.22 5.50
CA GLY A 127 -18.44 -6.98 5.70
C GLY A 127 -19.50 -6.74 4.62
N GLY A 128 -19.08 -6.43 3.39
CA GLY A 128 -19.97 -6.20 2.26
C GLY A 128 -20.72 -4.87 2.35
N LYS A 129 -20.17 -3.88 3.05
CA LYS A 129 -20.82 -2.57 3.23
C LYS A 129 -20.75 -1.70 1.98
N TYR A 130 -19.73 -1.92 1.14
CA TYR A 130 -19.47 -1.12 -0.05
C TYR A 130 -19.19 -2.03 -1.25
N GLU A 131 -20.23 -2.33 -2.04
CA GLU A 131 -20.13 -3.22 -3.19
C GLU A 131 -19.10 -2.72 -4.22
N GLU A 132 -19.04 -1.40 -4.40
CA GLU A 132 -18.14 -0.71 -5.33
C GLU A 132 -16.65 -1.03 -5.04
N LEU A 133 -16.29 -1.23 -3.75
CA LEU A 133 -14.92 -1.42 -3.28
C LEU A 133 -14.45 -2.89 -3.37
N ARG A 134 -15.32 -3.82 -3.76
CA ARG A 134 -14.96 -5.24 -3.86
C ARG A 134 -13.85 -5.52 -4.87
N LYS A 135 -13.60 -4.63 -5.83
CA LYS A 135 -12.55 -4.84 -6.83
C LYS A 135 -11.13 -4.76 -6.24
N ASP A 136 -10.97 -4.26 -5.01
CA ASP A 136 -9.70 -4.33 -4.26
C ASP A 136 -9.41 -5.73 -3.68
N THR A 137 -10.26 -6.72 -3.96
CA THR A 137 -10.13 -8.10 -3.43
C THR A 137 -9.23 -9.00 -4.29
N ASP A 138 -8.97 -8.63 -5.54
CA ASP A 138 -8.30 -9.46 -6.56
C ASP A 138 -6.93 -8.89 -6.95
#